data_AF-A0A5D0NA93-F1
#
_entry.id   AF-A0A5D0NA93-F1
#
_cell.length_a   1.000
_cell.length_b   1.000
_cell.length_c   1.000
_cell.angle_alpha   90.00
_cell.angle_beta   90.00
_cell.angle_gamma   90.00
#
_symmetry.space_group_name_H-M   'P 1'
#
loop_
_entity.id
_entity.type
_entity.pdbx_description
1 polymer ?
#
loop_
_entity_poly.entity_id
_entity_poly.type
_entity_poly.pdbx_seq_one_letter_code
_entity_poly.pdbx_strand_id
1 'polypeptide(L)' 'MLIAGGDSLSGIDVEHALGHHPSVERYAVVAVPDAFYTQVPVAFVVPRD' A
#
# COMPACT_ATOMS: atom_id res chain seq x y z
N MET A 1 0.30 7.10 8.24
CA MET A 1 -1.15 6.91 8.03
C MET A 1 -1.49 7.30 6.60
N LEU A 2 -2.27 6.48 5.92
CA LEU A 2 -2.81 6.74 4.59
C LEU A 2 -4.31 7.00 4.73
N ILE A 3 -4.81 8.01 4.03
CA ILE A 3 -6.25 8.27 3.95
C ILE A 3 -6.68 7.87 2.55
N ALA A 4 -7.62 6.95 2.43
CA ALA A 4 -8.23 6.61 1.15
C ALA A 4 -9.74 6.57 1.37
N GLY A 5 -10.53 7.29 0.57
CA GLY A 5 -11.98 7.20 0.68
C GLY A 5 -12.61 7.84 1.93
N GLY A 6 -11.83 8.47 2.80
CA GLY A 6 -12.30 8.91 4.13
C GLY A 6 -12.04 7.91 5.25
N ASP A 7 -11.53 6.71 4.94
CA ASP A 7 -11.07 5.73 5.91
C ASP A 7 -9.56 5.87 6.18
N SER A 8 -9.20 5.71 7.45
CA SER A 8 -7.80 5.71 7.88
C SER A 8 -7.23 4.30 7.74
N LEU A 9 -6.41 4.08 6.71
CA LEU A 9 -5.65 2.84 6.57
C LEU A 9 -4.22 3.03 7.10
N SER A 10 -3.74 2.07 7.88
CA SER A 10 -2.32 2.02 8.20
C SER A 10 -1.58 1.46 6.99
N GLY A 11 -0.58 2.20 6.49
CA GLY A 11 0.31 1.65 5.45
C GLY A 11 1.01 0.38 5.89
N ILE A 12 1.23 0.24 7.20
CA ILE A 12 1.79 -0.95 7.83
C ILE A 12 0.88 -2.16 7.60
N ASP A 13 -0.44 -2.02 7.61
CA ASP A 13 -1.35 -3.15 7.41
C ASP A 13 -1.27 -3.67 5.96
N VAL A 14 -1.16 -2.75 5.00
CA VAL A 14 -0.98 -3.09 3.58
C VAL A 14 0.38 -3.76 3.35
N GLU A 15 1.44 -3.21 3.94
CA GLU A 15 2.78 -3.78 3.92
C GLU A 15 2.84 -5.16 4.56
N HIS A 16 2.17 -5.33 5.71
CA HIS A 16 2.08 -6.58 6.41
C HIS A 16 1.34 -7.64 5.57
N ALA A 17 0.24 -7.27 4.91
CA ALA A 17 -0.48 -8.16 3.99
C ALA A 17 0.40 -8.58 2.79
N LEU A 18 1.13 -7.64 2.19
CA LEU A 18 2.05 -7.93 1.08
C LEU A 18 3.20 -8.84 1.50
N GLY A 19 3.77 -8.63 2.69
CA GLY A 19 4.86 -9.46 3.21
C GLY A 19 4.47 -10.89 3.55
N HIS A 20 3.19 -11.15 3.81
CA HIS A 20 2.68 -12.52 4.01
C HIS A 20 2.36 -13.25 2.70
N HIS A 21 2.36 -12.55 1.56
CA HIS A 21 2.02 -13.16 0.29
C HIS A 21 3.20 -14.00 -0.25
N PRO A 22 3.00 -15.30 -0.56
CA PRO A 22 4.09 -16.22 -0.90
C PRO A 22 4.83 -15.83 -2.19
N SER A 23 4.18 -15.11 -3.10
CA SER A 23 4.77 -14.66 -4.37
C SER A 23 5.45 -13.29 -4.32
N VAL A 24 5.57 -12.66 -3.15
CA VAL A 24 6.15 -11.31 -3.00
C VAL A 24 7.54 -11.39 -2.36
N GLU A 25 8.56 -10.85 -3.04
CA GLU A 25 9.93 -10.76 -2.52
C GLU A 25 10.13 -9.48 -1.70
N ARG A 26 9.77 -8.32 -2.29
CA ARG A 26 9.92 -6.99 -1.68
C ARG A 26 8.71 -6.13 -1.98
N TYR A 27 8.44 -5.18 -1.11
CA TYR A 27 7.33 -4.26 -1.27
C TYR A 27 7.64 -2.89 -0.63
N ALA A 28 6.96 -1.85 -1.10
CA ALA A 28 6.92 -0.54 -0.47
C ALA A 28 5.57 0.12 -0.75
N VAL A 29 4.94 0.71 0.27
CA VAL A 29 3.65 1.41 0.13
C VAL A 29 3.84 2.90 0.36
N VAL A 30 3.44 3.71 -0.60
CA VAL A 30 3.54 5.18 -0.53
C VAL A 30 2.18 5.84 -0.74
N ALA A 31 2.01 7.02 -0.15
CA ALA A 31 0.86 7.88 -0.42
C ALA A 31 1.13 8.69 -1.68
N VAL A 32 0.18 8.75 -2.61
CA VAL A 32 0.23 9.66 -3.75
C VAL A 32 -1.00 10.56 -3.75
N PRO A 33 -0.89 11.82 -4.23
CA PRO A 33 -2.05 12.70 -4.37
C PRO A 33 -3.10 12.10 -5.32
N ASP A 34 -4.37 12.28 -4.97
CA ASP A 34 -5.51 11.84 -5.78
C ASP A 34 -6.57 12.94 -5.90
N ALA A 35 -7.21 13.01 -7.07
CA ALA A 35 -8.17 14.07 -7.40
C ALA A 35 -9.49 13.97 -6.61
N PHE A 36 -9.87 12.77 -6.14
CA PHE A 36 -11.12 12.53 -5.44
C PHE A 36 -10.91 12.32 -3.94
N TYR A 37 -9.83 11.64 -3.54
CA TYR A 37 -9.62 11.18 -2.18
C TYR A 37 -8.51 11.92 -1.40
N THR A 38 -8.02 13.05 -1.94
CA THR A 38 -6.85 13.80 -1.43
C THR A 38 -5.53 13.04 -1.56
N GLN A 39 -5.51 11.77 -1.17
CA GLN A 39 -4.41 10.84 -1.38
C GLN A 39 -4.93 9.41 -1.55
N VAL A 40 -4.12 8.53 -2.13
CA VAL A 40 -4.37 7.08 -2.22
C VAL A 40 -3.07 6.30 -1.99
N PRO A 41 -3.14 5.08 -1.43
CA PRO A 41 -1.99 4.20 -1.32
C PRO A 41 -1.62 3.61 -2.69
N VAL A 42 -0.32 3.62 -3.00
CA VAL A 42 0.26 2.91 -4.14
C VAL A 42 1.32 1.95 -3.61
N ALA A 43 1.20 0.67 -3.97
CA ALA A 43 2.15 -0.37 -3.61
C ALA A 43 3.07 -0.70 -4.79
N PHE A 44 4.38 -0.62 -4.58
CA PHE A 44 5.39 -1.18 -5.47
C PHE A 44 5.76 -2.57 -4.96
N VAL A 45 5.70 -3.58 -5.84
CA VAL A 45 5.89 -4.98 -5.46
C VAL A 45 6.89 -5.64 -6.40
N VAL A 46 7.87 -6.32 -5.82
CA VAL A 46 8.80 -7.20 -6.54
C VAL A 46 8.31 -8.64 -6.34
N PRO A 47 7.90 -9.35 -7.41
CA PRO A 47 7.50 -10.75 -7.30
C PRO A 47 8.70 -11.65 -7.02
N ARG A 48 8.47 -12.82 -6.41
CA ARG A 48 9.46 -13.89 -6.33
C ARG A 48 9.57 -14.62 -7.67
N ASP A 49 10.78 -15.09 -7.99
CA ASP A 49 11.05 -15.99 -9.11
C ASP A 49 10.31 -17.33 -8.99
#